data_AF-A0A6N3F8K4-F1
#
_entry.id   AF-A0A6N3F8K4-F1
#
_cell.length_a   1.000
_cell.length_b   1.000
_cell.length_c   1.000
_cell.angle_alpha   90.00
_cell.angle_beta   90.00
_cell.angle_gamma   90.00
#
_symmetry.space_group_name_H-M   'P 1'
#
loop_
_entity.id
_entity.type
_entity.pdbx_description
1 polymer ?
#
loop_
_entity_poly.entity_id
_entity_poly.type
_entity_poly.pdbx_seq_one_letter_code
_entity_poly.pdbx_strand_id
1 'polypeptide(L)'
;MTNSEKLLGSFSENYFYKELVYADLKFTPIGGTEIELADLIINLEDIILAIQLKERNKKDRTQDKNIEEKWLKKKCKKAKEQIKDTISYITSEKVSFINARGKKTIINPSAEVVPLVVFENNSISEYEHLLRNHTNDGLAVNCMSIDDFKLMCKQLLSPIEIIGYLKWREAFYKKN
;
A
#
# COMPACT_ATOMS: atom_id res chain seq x y z
N MET A 1 -1.62 -15.26 -4.48
CA MET A 1 -2.31 -14.54 -3.41
C MET A 1 -2.00 -15.12 -2.05
N THR A 2 -1.38 -14.32 -1.18
CA THR A 2 -1.11 -14.65 0.24
C THR A 2 -2.39 -14.58 1.09
N ASN A 3 -2.31 -15.04 2.35
CA ASN A 3 -3.46 -14.95 3.27
C ASN A 3 -3.72 -13.50 3.68
N SER A 4 -2.66 -12.71 3.89
CA SER A 4 -2.80 -11.28 4.18
C SER A 4 -3.43 -10.52 3.02
N GLU A 5 -3.07 -10.83 1.77
CA GLU A 5 -3.71 -10.24 0.58
C GLU A 5 -5.20 -10.55 0.51
N LYS A 6 -5.59 -11.80 0.74
CA LYS A 6 -7.02 -12.17 0.78
C LYS A 6 -7.76 -11.49 1.92
N LEU A 7 -7.14 -11.43 3.10
CA LEU A 7 -7.74 -10.77 4.26
C LEU A 7 -7.89 -9.28 4.01
N LEU A 8 -6.87 -8.61 3.49
CA LEU A 8 -6.94 -7.18 3.21
C LEU A 8 -7.88 -6.88 2.04
N GLY A 9 -7.88 -7.68 0.98
CA GLY A 9 -8.80 -7.54 -0.16
C GLY A 9 -10.25 -7.67 0.28
N SER A 10 -10.59 -8.75 0.98
CA SER A 10 -11.94 -8.94 1.55
C SER A 10 -12.30 -7.86 2.56
N PHE A 11 -11.35 -7.44 3.41
CA PHE A 11 -11.56 -6.35 4.34
C PHE A 11 -11.85 -5.06 3.58
N SER A 12 -11.06 -4.71 2.57
CA SER A 12 -11.23 -3.49 1.79
C SER A 12 -12.54 -3.48 1.01
N GLU A 13 -12.97 -4.62 0.45
CA GLU A 13 -14.29 -4.76 -0.19
C GLU A 13 -15.47 -4.59 0.78
N ASN A 14 -15.27 -4.83 2.07
CA ASN A 14 -16.30 -4.64 3.09
C ASN A 14 -16.40 -3.18 3.57
N TYR A 15 -15.33 -2.39 3.43
CA TYR A 15 -15.27 -1.00 3.88
C TYR A 15 -15.38 0.01 2.72
N PHE A 16 -15.05 -0.41 1.50
CA PHE A 16 -15.07 0.43 0.31
C PHE A 16 -15.97 -0.16 -0.77
N TYR A 17 -16.53 0.71 -1.60
CA TYR A 17 -17.25 0.28 -2.79
C TYR A 17 -16.33 -0.53 -3.71
N LYS A 18 -16.79 -1.71 -4.14
CA LYS A 18 -16.06 -2.64 -5.02
C LYS A 18 -15.58 -1.98 -6.32
N GLU A 19 -16.26 -0.93 -6.75
CA GLU A 19 -15.93 -0.12 -7.93
C GLU A 19 -14.58 0.60 -7.78
N LEU A 20 -14.20 0.94 -6.55
CA LEU A 20 -13.00 1.69 -6.20
C LEU A 20 -11.83 0.76 -5.87
N VAL A 21 -12.09 -0.52 -5.59
CA VAL A 21 -11.10 -1.48 -5.10
C VAL A 21 -10.58 -2.36 -6.25
N TYR A 22 -9.26 -2.41 -6.39
CA TYR A 22 -8.56 -3.19 -7.40
C TYR A 22 -7.50 -4.07 -6.72
N ALA A 23 -7.65 -5.38 -6.88
CA ALA A 23 -6.71 -6.41 -6.45
C ALA A 23 -6.22 -7.21 -7.66
N ASP A 24 -5.18 -8.04 -7.48
CA ASP A 24 -4.53 -8.79 -8.58
C ASP A 24 -4.05 -7.86 -9.72
N LEU A 25 -3.27 -6.84 -9.34
CA LEU A 25 -2.84 -5.73 -10.20
C LEU A 25 -1.65 -6.12 -11.08
N LYS A 26 -1.76 -7.25 -11.79
CA LYS A 26 -0.73 -7.71 -12.71
C LYS A 26 -0.94 -7.10 -14.09
N PHE A 27 0.15 -6.64 -14.68
CA PHE A 27 0.14 -6.18 -16.07
C PHE A 27 1.49 -6.41 -16.72
N THR A 28 1.50 -6.42 -18.04
CA THR A 28 2.72 -6.54 -18.84
C THR A 28 2.96 -5.22 -19.56
N PRO A 29 3.97 -4.42 -19.16
CA PRO A 29 4.36 -3.23 -19.90
C PRO A 29 4.83 -3.60 -21.31
N ILE A 30 4.78 -2.63 -22.23
CA ILE A 30 5.13 -2.85 -23.63
C ILE A 30 6.58 -3.35 -23.73
N GLY A 31 6.78 -4.55 -24.30
CA GLY A 31 8.10 -5.15 -24.45
C GLY A 31 8.75 -5.66 -23.15
N GLY A 32 8.01 -5.67 -22.04
CA GLY A 32 8.49 -6.16 -20.73
C GLY A 32 7.92 -7.52 -20.33
N THR A 33 8.19 -7.90 -19.09
CA THR A 33 7.61 -9.09 -18.45
C THR A 33 6.43 -8.70 -17.58
N GLU A 34 5.55 -9.66 -17.25
CA GLU A 34 4.47 -9.44 -16.28
C GLU A 34 5.07 -8.93 -14.95
N ILE A 35 4.47 -7.87 -14.44
CA ILE A 35 4.80 -7.25 -13.17
C ILE A 35 3.54 -7.02 -12.34
N GLU A 36 3.71 -7.03 -11.03
CA GLU A 36 2.66 -6.70 -10.07
C GLU A 36 2.81 -5.22 -9.70
N LEU A 37 1.79 -4.42 -10.02
CA LEU A 37 1.82 -2.98 -9.80
C LEU A 37 1.75 -2.66 -8.30
N ALA A 38 0.84 -3.28 -7.57
CA ALA A 38 0.69 -3.19 -6.12
C ALA A 38 -0.12 -4.38 -5.59
N ASP A 39 -0.13 -4.58 -4.28
CA ASP A 39 -1.00 -5.60 -3.68
C ASP A 39 -2.47 -5.17 -3.72
N LEU A 40 -2.74 -3.87 -3.52
CA LEU A 40 -4.09 -3.30 -3.53
C LEU A 40 -4.06 -1.83 -3.95
N ILE A 41 -5.03 -1.43 -4.77
CA ILE A 41 -5.28 -0.03 -5.14
C ILE A 41 -6.71 0.35 -4.77
N ILE A 42 -6.86 1.52 -4.14
CA ILE A 42 -8.13 2.24 -4.07
C ILE A 42 -8.04 3.42 -5.04
N ASN A 43 -8.86 3.39 -6.08
CA ASN A 43 -8.85 4.38 -7.16
C ASN A 43 -10.03 5.35 -7.01
N LEU A 44 -9.74 6.64 -6.78
CA LEU A 44 -10.69 7.75 -6.78
C LEU A 44 -10.52 8.65 -8.00
N GLU A 45 -10.09 8.08 -9.13
CA GLU A 45 -9.79 8.75 -10.40
C GLU A 45 -8.56 9.66 -10.32
N ASP A 46 -8.66 10.83 -9.68
CA ASP A 46 -7.56 11.80 -9.58
C ASP A 46 -6.61 11.51 -8.42
N ILE A 47 -6.99 10.61 -7.52
CA ILE A 47 -6.16 10.19 -6.39
C ILE A 47 -6.22 8.68 -6.24
N ILE A 48 -5.07 8.07 -6.02
CA ILE A 48 -4.90 6.63 -5.84
C ILE A 48 -4.23 6.37 -4.50
N LEU A 49 -4.85 5.53 -3.67
CA LEU A 49 -4.16 4.92 -2.53
C LEU A 49 -3.51 3.62 -3.00
N ALA A 50 -2.18 3.61 -3.10
CA ALA A 50 -1.40 2.43 -3.49
C ALA A 50 -0.87 1.73 -2.24
N ILE A 51 -1.29 0.48 -2.03
CA ILE A 51 -1.00 -0.29 -0.83
C ILE A 51 -0.07 -1.46 -1.16
N GLN A 52 1.04 -1.55 -0.43
CA GLN A 52 1.95 -2.70 -0.44
C GLN A 52 1.84 -3.47 0.89
N LEU A 53 1.63 -4.77 0.80
CA LEU A 53 1.51 -5.70 1.91
C LEU A 53 2.86 -6.36 2.21
N LYS A 54 3.15 -6.54 3.50
CA LYS A 54 4.32 -7.30 3.98
C LYS A 54 3.92 -8.27 5.08
N GLU A 55 3.76 -9.55 4.73
CA GLU A 55 3.43 -10.62 5.66
C GLU A 55 4.70 -11.28 6.24
N ARG A 56 4.74 -11.44 7.57
CA ARG A 56 5.70 -12.33 8.24
C ARG A 56 5.08 -13.71 8.41
N ASN A 57 5.64 -14.71 7.73
CA ASN A 57 5.25 -16.12 7.90
C ASN A 57 5.32 -16.51 9.38
N LYS A 58 4.24 -17.08 9.91
CA LYS A 58 4.11 -17.48 11.32
C LYS A 58 5.24 -18.42 11.77
N LYS A 59 5.74 -19.29 10.89
CA LYS A 59 6.83 -20.22 11.21
C LYS A 59 8.19 -19.53 11.39
N ASP A 60 8.37 -18.37 10.76
CA ASP A 60 9.62 -17.60 10.81
C ASP A 60 9.58 -16.51 11.89
N ARG A 61 8.43 -16.33 12.58
CA ARG A 61 8.27 -15.33 13.66
C ARG A 61 9.06 -15.78 14.88
N THR A 62 9.70 -14.81 15.51
CA THR A 62 10.46 -15.00 16.75
C THR A 62 9.96 -14.06 17.83
N GLN A 63 10.35 -14.34 19.08
CA GLN A 63 10.17 -13.39 20.20
C GLN A 63 11.31 -12.37 20.29
N ASP A 64 12.35 -12.52 19.46
CA ASP A 64 13.47 -11.58 19.42
C ASP A 64 13.05 -10.34 18.62
N LYS A 65 12.81 -9.25 19.35
CA LYS A 65 12.41 -7.95 18.79
C LYS A 65 13.41 -7.46 17.73
N ASN A 66 14.71 -7.63 17.95
CA ASN A 66 15.73 -7.17 17.01
C ASN A 66 15.66 -7.90 15.67
N ILE A 67 15.33 -9.19 15.68
CA ILE A 67 15.16 -9.99 14.45
C ILE A 67 13.93 -9.53 13.70
N GLU A 68 12.80 -9.33 14.39
CA GLU A 68 11.54 -8.91 13.76
C GLU A 68 11.62 -7.46 13.23
N GLU A 69 12.28 -6.55 13.94
CA GLU A 69 12.55 -5.19 13.48
C GLU A 69 13.45 -5.17 12.24
N LYS A 70 14.53 -5.97 12.21
CA LYS A 70 15.40 -6.11 11.03
C LYS A 70 14.64 -6.67 9.85
N TRP A 71 13.77 -7.65 10.07
CA TRP A 71 12.87 -8.17 9.04
C TRP A 71 11.97 -7.06 8.49
N LEU A 72 11.32 -6.28 9.36
CA LEU A 72 10.42 -5.22 8.94
C LEU A 72 11.17 -4.15 8.15
N LYS A 73 12.31 -3.66 8.64
CA LYS A 73 13.15 -2.68 7.92
C LYS A 73 13.53 -3.16 6.52
N LYS A 74 13.93 -4.43 6.38
CA LYS A 74 14.23 -5.04 5.08
C LYS A 74 13.00 -5.06 4.16
N LYS A 75 11.83 -5.40 4.70
CA LYS A 75 10.57 -5.45 3.94
C LYS A 75 10.08 -4.07 3.54
N CYS A 76 10.15 -3.08 4.43
CA CYS A 76 9.84 -1.68 4.16
C CYS A 76 10.74 -1.11 3.07
N LYS A 77 12.06 -1.40 3.09
CA LYS A 77 12.96 -0.99 2.00
C LYS A 77 12.51 -1.55 0.65
N LYS A 78 12.19 -2.85 0.58
CA LYS A 78 11.65 -3.46 -0.65
C LYS A 78 10.33 -2.83 -1.08
N ALA A 79 9.42 -2.60 -0.13
CA ALA A 79 8.11 -2.00 -0.39
C ALA A 79 8.23 -0.60 -1.01
N LYS A 80 9.17 0.21 -0.53
CA LYS A 80 9.43 1.55 -1.09
C LYS A 80 9.88 1.49 -2.54
N GLU A 81 10.77 0.56 -2.89
CA GLU A 81 11.18 0.40 -4.29
C GLU A 81 9.99 -0.05 -5.15
N GLN A 82 9.19 -1.02 -4.67
CA GLN A 82 7.96 -1.42 -5.37
C GLN A 82 6.99 -0.25 -5.59
N ILE A 83 6.83 0.64 -4.62
CA ILE A 83 5.97 1.83 -4.75
C ILE A 83 6.53 2.85 -5.74
N LYS A 84 7.85 3.04 -5.78
CA LYS A 84 8.45 3.91 -6.80
C LYS A 84 8.16 3.36 -8.20
N ASP A 85 8.29 2.05 -8.37
CA ASP A 85 7.93 1.38 -9.61
C ASP A 85 6.43 1.57 -9.91
N THR A 86 5.55 1.38 -8.91
CA THR A 86 4.11 1.65 -9.03
C THR A 86 3.83 3.05 -9.59
N ILE A 87 4.44 4.07 -8.98
CA ILE A 87 4.26 5.47 -9.38
C ILE A 87 4.77 5.67 -10.81
N SER A 88 5.98 5.18 -11.11
CA SER A 88 6.57 5.25 -12.44
C SER A 88 5.61 4.67 -13.48
N TYR A 89 5.12 3.45 -13.28
CA TYR A 89 4.23 2.78 -14.22
C TYR A 89 2.87 3.46 -14.37
N ILE A 90 2.26 3.95 -13.28
CA ILE A 90 1.01 4.70 -13.37
C ILE A 90 1.20 5.95 -14.24
N THR A 91 2.33 6.66 -14.08
CA THR A 91 2.59 7.91 -14.80
C THR A 91 3.05 7.72 -16.24
N SER A 92 3.77 6.65 -16.56
CA SER A 92 4.38 6.44 -17.87
C SER A 92 3.62 5.49 -18.79
N GLU A 93 2.83 4.56 -18.23
CA GLU A 93 2.15 3.52 -18.97
C GLU A 93 0.63 3.69 -18.91
N LYS A 94 -0.07 3.31 -19.99
CA LYS A 94 -1.53 3.22 -19.97
C LYS A 94 -1.94 1.91 -19.30
N VAL A 95 -1.96 1.89 -17.98
CA VAL A 95 -2.36 0.71 -17.20
C VAL A 95 -3.88 0.61 -17.06
N SER A 96 -4.41 -0.61 -17.16
CA SER A 96 -5.84 -0.88 -16.99
C SER A 96 -6.05 -2.14 -16.19
N PHE A 97 -6.97 -2.08 -15.23
CA PHE A 97 -7.28 -3.18 -14.33
C PHE A 97 -8.77 -3.44 -14.27
N ILE A 98 -9.13 -4.63 -13.80
CA ILE A 98 -10.51 -5.03 -13.55
C ILE A 98 -10.76 -4.80 -12.05
N ASN A 99 -11.78 -4.00 -11.71
CA ASN A 99 -12.16 -3.80 -10.32
C ASN A 99 -12.90 -5.02 -9.74
N ALA A 100 -13.18 -4.99 -8.43
CA ALA A 100 -13.90 -6.08 -7.75
C ALA A 100 -15.35 -6.30 -8.25
N ARG A 101 -15.88 -5.44 -9.14
CA ARG A 101 -17.16 -5.64 -9.86
C ARG A 101 -17.01 -6.25 -11.25
N GLY A 102 -15.79 -6.51 -11.73
CA GLY A 102 -15.55 -7.01 -13.08
C GLY A 102 -15.49 -5.92 -14.16
N LYS A 103 -15.52 -4.63 -13.78
CA LYS A 103 -15.41 -3.53 -14.74
C LYS A 103 -13.95 -3.20 -14.99
N LYS A 104 -13.56 -3.19 -16.27
CA LYS A 104 -12.26 -2.70 -16.71
C LYS A 104 -12.21 -1.17 -16.60
N THR A 105 -11.19 -0.65 -15.93
CA THR A 105 -10.93 0.79 -15.76
C THR A 105 -9.51 1.09 -16.19
N ILE A 106 -9.32 2.20 -16.89
CA ILE A 106 -8.00 2.75 -17.20
C ILE A 106 -7.62 3.66 -16.03
N ILE A 107 -6.42 3.49 -15.48
CA ILE A 107 -5.94 4.34 -14.41
C ILE A 107 -5.54 5.70 -14.99
N ASN A 108 -5.91 6.78 -14.32
CA ASN A 108 -5.52 8.12 -14.70
C ASN A 108 -4.00 8.30 -14.47
N PRO A 109 -3.19 8.55 -15.51
CA PRO A 109 -1.74 8.69 -15.37
C PRO A 109 -1.33 9.99 -14.65
N SER A 110 -2.25 10.94 -14.51
CA SER A 110 -2.06 12.17 -13.75
C SER A 110 -2.56 12.08 -12.31
N ALA A 111 -3.03 10.91 -11.86
CA ALA A 111 -3.51 10.73 -10.50
C ALA A 111 -2.39 10.93 -9.48
N GLU A 112 -2.72 11.60 -8.38
CA GLU A 112 -1.84 11.67 -7.22
C GLU A 112 -1.80 10.30 -6.53
N VAL A 113 -0.61 9.73 -6.40
CA VAL A 113 -0.44 8.45 -5.70
C VAL A 113 -0.07 8.71 -4.25
N VAL A 114 -0.94 8.31 -3.33
CA VAL A 114 -0.68 8.27 -1.90
C VAL A 114 -0.18 6.87 -1.53
N PRO A 115 1.08 6.72 -1.11
CA PRO A 115 1.68 5.42 -0.85
C PRO A 115 1.48 4.95 0.59
N LEU A 116 1.16 3.66 0.75
CA LEU A 116 1.00 3.02 2.05
C LEU A 116 1.62 1.62 2.08
N VAL A 117 2.40 1.34 3.12
CA VAL A 117 2.83 -0.01 3.48
C VAL A 117 2.01 -0.49 4.65
N VAL A 118 1.40 -1.68 4.51
CA VAL A 118 0.72 -2.37 5.60
C VAL A 118 1.45 -3.69 5.87
N PHE A 119 1.83 -3.94 7.11
CA PHE A 119 2.52 -5.18 7.49
C PHE A 119 1.69 -6.02 8.47
N GLU A 120 1.82 -7.34 8.34
CA GLU A 120 1.22 -8.30 9.27
C GLU A 120 2.31 -9.01 10.07
N ASN A 121 2.54 -8.52 11.29
CA ASN A 121 3.39 -9.15 12.29
C ASN A 121 3.00 -8.66 13.70
N ASN A 122 2.28 -9.50 14.45
CA ASN A 122 1.80 -9.15 15.80
C ASN A 122 2.90 -9.15 16.87
N SER A 123 4.12 -9.60 16.55
CA SER A 123 5.28 -9.49 17.46
C SER A 123 5.90 -8.09 17.47
N ILE A 124 5.53 -7.21 16.53
CA ILE A 124 6.08 -5.86 16.41
C ILE A 124 5.06 -4.87 16.98
N SER A 125 5.39 -4.27 18.12
CA SER A 125 4.57 -3.24 18.78
C SER A 125 4.96 -1.81 18.38
N GLU A 126 6.18 -1.60 17.94
CA GLU A 126 6.72 -0.29 17.57
C GLU A 126 7.35 -0.36 16.18
N TYR A 127 7.10 0.67 15.37
CA TYR A 127 7.59 0.72 13.99
C TYR A 127 7.60 2.16 13.48
N GLU A 128 8.41 2.42 12.46
CA GLU A 128 8.44 3.72 11.80
C GLU A 128 7.11 3.99 11.09
N HIS A 129 6.43 5.06 11.49
CA HIS A 129 5.14 5.46 10.93
C HIS A 129 5.22 6.09 9.54
N LEU A 130 6.37 6.70 9.23
CA LEU A 130 6.66 7.30 7.92
C LEU A 130 8.07 6.87 7.49
N LEU A 131 8.14 6.10 6.40
CA LEU A 131 9.39 5.64 5.83
C LEU A 131 9.97 6.74 4.94
N ARG A 132 11.04 7.40 5.41
CA ARG A 132 11.68 8.52 4.69
C ARG A 132 12.91 8.04 3.91
N ASN A 133 13.34 8.82 2.92
CA ASN A 133 14.71 8.72 2.40
C ASN A 133 15.60 9.67 3.20
N HIS A 134 16.90 9.41 3.18
CA HIS A 134 17.89 10.31 3.75
C HIS A 134 18.05 11.62 2.96
N THR A 135 17.51 11.68 1.73
CA THR A 135 17.47 12.88 0.89
C THR A 135 16.10 13.57 0.99
N ASN A 136 16.10 14.90 1.06
CA ASN A 136 14.89 15.72 1.26
C ASN A 136 13.82 15.56 0.16
N ASP A 137 14.23 15.16 -1.04
CA ASP A 137 13.34 14.99 -2.20
C ASP A 137 12.84 13.54 -2.39
N GLY A 138 13.16 12.64 -1.47
CA GLY A 138 12.79 11.24 -1.61
C GLY A 138 11.35 10.94 -1.20
N LEU A 139 10.73 9.99 -1.92
CA LEU A 139 9.40 9.47 -1.65
C LEU A 139 9.24 9.07 -0.17
N ALA A 140 8.30 9.72 0.52
CA ALA A 140 7.87 9.35 1.85
C ALA A 140 6.70 8.36 1.73
N VAL A 141 6.72 7.31 2.55
CA VAL A 141 5.71 6.25 2.48
C VAL A 141 5.13 6.01 3.86
N ASN A 142 3.81 6.16 3.99
CA ASN A 142 3.12 5.82 5.24
C ASN A 142 3.31 4.33 5.54
N CYS A 143 3.49 3.98 6.79
CA CYS A 143 3.63 2.58 7.21
C CYS A 143 2.75 2.33 8.43
N MET A 144 2.04 1.22 8.45
CA MET A 144 1.25 0.79 9.61
C MET A 144 1.10 -0.72 9.70
N SER A 145 0.80 -1.21 10.91
CA SER A 145 0.39 -2.59 11.10
C SER A 145 -0.98 -2.84 10.45
N ILE A 146 -1.30 -4.10 10.15
CA ILE A 146 -2.62 -4.46 9.64
C ILE A 146 -3.74 -4.13 10.64
N ASP A 147 -3.46 -4.16 11.94
CA ASP A 147 -4.46 -3.86 12.96
C ASP A 147 -4.74 -2.35 13.03
N ASP A 148 -3.71 -1.52 12.92
CA ASP A 148 -3.86 -0.05 12.81
C ASP A 148 -4.58 0.34 11.51
N PHE A 149 -4.31 -0.34 10.41
CA PHE A 149 -5.03 -0.14 9.15
C PHE A 149 -6.52 -0.45 9.31
N LYS A 150 -6.86 -1.60 9.92
CA LYS A 150 -8.25 -1.96 10.19
C LYS A 150 -8.93 -0.96 11.11
N LEU A 151 -8.24 -0.47 12.13
CA LEU A 151 -8.77 0.55 13.02
C LEU A 151 -9.02 1.86 12.27
N MET A 152 -8.08 2.30 11.44
CA MET A 152 -8.23 3.49 10.59
C MET A 152 -9.46 3.38 9.68
N CYS A 153 -9.65 2.25 8.99
CA CYS A 153 -10.84 2.02 8.15
C CYS A 153 -12.14 1.98 8.95
N LYS A 154 -12.12 1.58 10.23
CA LYS A 154 -13.30 1.62 11.10
C LYS A 154 -13.66 3.03 11.57
N GLN A 155 -12.66 3.89 11.75
CA GLN A 155 -12.85 5.25 12.27
C GLN A 155 -13.12 6.27 11.17
N LEU A 156 -12.54 6.06 9.99
CA LEU A 156 -12.67 6.96 8.84
C LEU A 156 -13.68 6.37 7.85
N LEU A 157 -14.82 7.04 7.68
CA LEU A 157 -16.00 6.51 6.99
C LEU A 157 -15.78 6.34 5.47
N SER A 158 -14.95 7.18 4.86
CA SER A 158 -14.76 7.24 3.42
C SER A 158 -13.30 7.11 2.98
N PRO A 159 -13.04 6.58 1.77
CA PRO A 159 -11.69 6.54 1.18
C PRO A 159 -10.96 7.89 1.20
N ILE A 160 -11.69 8.99 0.99
CA ILE A 160 -11.10 10.32 0.91
C ILE A 160 -10.63 10.82 2.29
N GLU A 161 -11.32 10.45 3.37
CA GLU A 161 -10.87 10.75 4.73
C GLU A 161 -9.61 9.95 5.09
N ILE A 162 -9.52 8.70 4.67
CA ILE A 162 -8.31 7.88 4.83
C ILE A 162 -7.14 8.52 4.11
N ILE A 163 -7.33 8.90 2.84
CA ILE A 163 -6.33 9.61 2.05
C ILE A 163 -5.93 10.93 2.74
N GLY A 164 -6.90 11.72 3.19
CA GLY A 164 -6.67 12.97 3.90
C GLY A 164 -5.85 12.78 5.17
N TYR A 165 -6.18 11.75 5.96
CA TYR A 165 -5.43 11.39 7.16
C TYR A 165 -3.99 10.97 6.84
N LEU A 166 -3.77 10.16 5.79
CA LEU A 166 -2.43 9.71 5.39
C LEU A 166 -1.55 10.88 4.90
N LYS A 167 -2.13 11.83 4.17
CA LYS A 167 -1.44 13.06 3.76
C LYS A 167 -1.11 13.96 4.96
N TRP A 168 -2.07 14.13 5.86
CA TRP A 168 -1.84 14.86 7.11
C TRP A 168 -0.74 14.20 7.95
N ARG A 169 -0.79 12.87 8.09
CA ARG A 169 0.19 12.07 8.83
C ARG A 169 1.59 12.22 8.24
N GLU A 170 1.71 12.16 6.91
CA GLU A 170 2.96 12.43 6.22
C GLU A 170 3.50 13.83 6.53
N ALA A 171 2.66 14.86 6.40
CA ALA A 171 3.04 16.24 6.66
C ALA A 171 3.43 16.46 8.13
N PHE A 172 2.73 15.82 9.07
CA PHE A 172 3.01 15.85 10.50
C PHE A 172 4.40 15.29 10.79
N TYR A 173 4.68 14.07 10.31
CA TYR A 173 6.00 13.47 10.49
C TYR A 173 7.07 14.24 9.73
N LYS A 174 6.86 14.74 8.50
CA LYS A 174 7.91 15.55 7.84
C LYS A 174 8.36 16.78 8.65
N LYS A 175 7.49 17.33 9.50
CA LYS A 175 7.78 18.48 10.37
C LYS A 175 8.34 18.12 11.75
N ASN A 176 8.25 16.85 12.18
CA ASN A 176 8.62 16.37 13.52
C ASN A 176 9.55 15.14 13.48
#